data_AF-A0A4R7K2S5-F1
#
_entry.id   AF-A0A4R7K2S5-F1
#
_cell.length_a   1.000
_cell.length_b   1.000
_cell.length_c   1.000
_cell.angle_alpha   90.00
_cell.angle_beta   90.00
_cell.angle_gamma   90.00
#
_symmetry.space_group_name_H-M   'P 1'
#
loop_
_entity.id
_entity.type
_entity.pdbx_description
1 polymer ?
#
loop_
_entity_poly.entity_id
_entity_poly.type
_entity_poly.pdbx_seq_one_letter_code
_entity_poly.pdbx_strand_id
1 'polypeptide(L)'
;MEVTPDGIFIFYDYDEVLKMGKSISEMDIIQSPFKMAHIQFKNWNGDKLEFECEEFMNWSRCEIMELDTSEWTISVKKNAP
;
A
#
# COMPACT_ATOMS: atom_id res chain seq x y z
N MET A 1 -3.47 8.45 3.85
CA MET A 1 -3.19 7.90 5.19
C MET A 1 -4.38 7.07 5.62
N GLU A 2 -4.13 5.93 6.24
CA GLU A 2 -5.12 5.01 6.81
C GLU A 2 -4.61 4.50 8.17
N VAL A 3 -5.48 3.84 8.93
CA VAL A 3 -5.13 3.21 10.20
C VAL A 3 -5.54 1.75 10.15
N THR A 4 -4.62 0.84 10.48
CA THR A 4 -4.91 -0.60 10.55
C THR A 4 -5.95 -0.92 11.63
N PRO A 5 -6.59 -2.10 11.57
CA PRO A 5 -7.49 -2.55 12.63
C PRO A 5 -6.86 -2.57 14.04
N ASP A 6 -5.54 -2.77 14.15
CA ASP A 6 -4.78 -2.78 15.41
C ASP A 6 -4.17 -1.42 15.78
N GLY A 7 -4.47 -0.35 15.04
CA GLY A 7 -4.12 1.04 15.41
C GLY A 7 -2.77 1.55 14.92
N ILE A 8 -2.15 0.87 13.95
CA ILE A 8 -0.91 1.29 13.29
C ILE A 8 -1.25 2.24 12.14
N PHE A 9 -0.55 3.37 12.07
CA PHE A 9 -0.74 4.33 10.99
C PHE A 9 0.02 3.90 9.73
N ILE A 10 -0.66 3.98 8.59
CA ILE A 10 -0.09 3.74 7.26
C ILE A 10 -0.22 5.02 6.44
N PHE A 11 0.87 5.41 5.82
CA PHE A 11 0.98 6.56 4.95
C PHE A 11 1.29 6.10 3.54
N TYR A 12 1.05 6.99 2.59
CA TYR A 12 1.65 6.92 1.28
C TYR A 12 2.17 8.31 0.93
N ASP A 13 3.26 8.37 0.18
CA ASP A 13 3.72 9.59 -0.47
C ASP A 13 3.48 9.48 -1.99
N TYR A 14 4.35 10.03 -2.83
CA TYR A 14 4.13 9.98 -4.27
C TYR A 14 4.27 8.57 -4.87
N ASP A 15 5.14 7.73 -4.31
CA ASP A 15 5.55 6.44 -4.89
C ASP A 15 5.75 5.31 -3.87
N GLU A 16 5.71 5.58 -2.57
CA GLU A 16 5.94 4.61 -1.51
C GLU A 16 4.76 4.50 -0.53
N VAL A 17 4.61 3.31 0.04
CA VAL A 17 3.70 3.05 1.17
C VAL A 17 4.55 2.87 2.43
N LEU A 18 4.22 3.61 3.47
CA LEU A 18 5.02 3.73 4.69
C LEU A 18 4.21 3.25 5.90
N LYS A 19 4.83 2.44 6.75
CA LYS A 19 4.31 2.05 8.05
C LYS A 19 4.97 2.90 9.13
N MET A 20 4.17 3.46 10.03
CA MET A 20 4.71 4.15 11.21
C MET A 20 5.13 3.14 12.27
N GLY A 21 6.36 3.31 12.76
CA GLY A 21 6.89 2.66 13.94
C GLY A 21 6.40 3.32 15.22
N LYS A 22 7.28 3.50 16.21
CA LYS A 22 6.88 4.09 17.51
C LYS A 22 6.66 5.59 17.47
N SER A 23 7.18 6.25 16.44
CA SER A 23 7.17 7.70 16.28
C SER A 23 7.16 8.07 14.80
N ILE A 24 6.83 9.33 14.48
CA ILE A 24 6.74 9.78 13.07
C ILE A 24 8.11 9.79 12.37
N SER A 25 9.20 9.85 13.14
CA SER A 25 10.57 9.74 12.66
C SER A 25 11.01 8.31 12.36
N GLU A 26 10.23 7.31 12.79
CA GLU A 26 10.45 5.90 12.53
C GLU A 26 9.40 5.44 11.51
N MET A 27 9.73 5.51 10.22
CA MET A 27 8.86 5.04 9.14
C MET A 27 9.58 3.91 8.39
N ASP A 28 8.87 2.83 8.14
CA ASP A 28 9.34 1.71 7.35
C ASP A 28 8.65 1.71 5.98
N ILE A 29 9.44 1.69 4.91
CA ILE A 29 8.93 1.53 3.54
C ILE A 29 8.52 0.08 3.34
N ILE A 30 7.26 -0.14 2.98
CA ILE A 30 6.77 -1.47 2.60
C ILE A 30 7.08 -1.68 1.12
N GLN A 31 7.88 -2.69 0.82
CA GLN A 31 8.32 -2.98 -0.54
C GLN A 31 7.15 -3.42 -1.42
N SER A 32 7.05 -2.80 -2.60
CA SER A 32 6.11 -3.17 -3.65
C SER A 32 6.77 -4.02 -4.74
N PRO A 33 5.99 -4.81 -5.50
CA PRO A 33 6.52 -5.64 -6.58
C PRO A 33 7.16 -4.85 -7.74
N PHE A 34 6.80 -3.57 -7.87
CA PHE A 34 7.33 -2.63 -8.87
C PHE A 34 7.26 -1.21 -8.30
N LYS A 35 7.99 -0.26 -8.89
CA LYS A 35 7.92 1.15 -8.50
C LYS A 35 6.56 1.74 -8.84
N MET A 36 5.91 2.33 -7.86
CA MET A 36 4.55 2.84 -7.99
C MET A 36 4.56 4.35 -8.24
N ALA A 37 3.42 4.88 -8.65
CA ALA A 37 3.11 6.30 -8.68
C ALA A 37 1.61 6.48 -8.49
N HIS A 38 1.19 7.70 -8.15
CA HIS A 38 -0.22 8.07 -8.04
C HIS A 38 -1.01 7.11 -7.13
N ILE A 39 -0.44 6.78 -5.97
CA ILE A 39 -1.04 5.86 -5.01
C ILE A 39 -2.33 6.46 -4.45
N GLN A 40 -3.39 5.66 -4.40
CA GLN A 40 -4.65 6.04 -3.76
C GLN A 40 -5.26 4.86 -2.99
N PHE A 41 -5.31 5.00 -1.66
CA PHE A 41 -5.98 4.05 -0.77
C PHE A 41 -7.50 4.02 -1.03
N LYS A 42 -8.10 2.83 -0.92
CA LYS A 42 -9.52 2.58 -1.21
C LYS A 42 -10.28 2.13 0.02
N ASN A 43 -10.17 0.85 0.37
CA ASN A 43 -10.98 0.24 1.42
C ASN A 43 -10.25 -0.90 2.12
N TRP A 44 -10.66 -1.14 3.36
CA TRP A 44 -10.22 -2.28 4.14
C TRP A 44 -11.08 -3.52 3.88
N ASN A 45 -10.46 -4.69 3.90
CA ASN A 45 -11.09 -5.99 3.94
C ASN A 45 -10.39 -6.87 4.98
N GLY A 46 -10.83 -6.77 6.24
CA GLY A 46 -10.10 -7.33 7.36
C GLY A 46 -8.74 -6.64 7.51
N ASP A 47 -7.67 -7.44 7.56
CA ASP A 47 -6.29 -6.96 7.73
C ASP A 47 -5.62 -6.54 6.39
N LYS A 48 -6.41 -6.42 5.33
CA LYS A 48 -5.95 -6.08 3.98
C LYS A 48 -6.47 -4.72 3.54
N LEU A 49 -5.56 -3.83 3.16
CA LEU A 49 -5.89 -2.53 2.57
C LEU A 49 -5.76 -2.61 1.05
N GLU A 50 -6.86 -2.34 0.36
CA GLU A 50 -6.88 -2.17 -1.08
C GLU A 50 -6.46 -0.75 -1.45
N PHE A 51 -5.66 -0.63 -2.50
CA PHE A 51 -5.29 0.66 -3.09
C PHE A 51 -5.04 0.52 -4.59
N GLU A 52 -5.08 1.62 -5.31
CA GLU A 52 -4.69 1.66 -6.72
C GLU A 52 -3.39 2.44 -6.90
N CYS A 53 -2.66 2.11 -7.96
CA CYS A 53 -1.47 2.85 -8.38
C CYS A 53 -1.22 2.68 -9.88
N GLU A 54 -0.36 3.54 -10.43
CA GLU A 54 0.27 3.35 -11.73
C GLU A 54 1.69 2.79 -11.55
N GLU A 55 2.16 2.00 -12.52
CA GLU A 55 3.57 1.64 -12.58
C GLU A 55 4.40 2.84 -13.06
N PHE A 56 5.43 3.19 -12.31
CA PHE A 56 6.32 4.31 -12.64
C PHE A 56 6.94 4.14 -14.02
N MET A 57 6.83 5.16 -14.88
CA MET A 57 7.24 5.14 -16.30
C MET A 57 6.47 4.17 -17.21
N ASN A 58 5.43 3.49 -16.71
CA ASN A 58 4.50 2.68 -17.49
C ASN A 58 3.05 3.07 -17.15
N TRP A 59 2.68 4.30 -17.54
CA TRP A 59 1.39 4.92 -17.21
C TRP A 59 0.17 4.21 -17.82
N SER A 60 0.37 3.30 -18.77
CA SER A 60 -0.70 2.43 -19.26
C SER A 60 -1.06 1.31 -18.30
N ARG A 61 -0.20 1.02 -17.33
CA ARG A 61 -0.42 -0.04 -16.35
C ARG A 61 -0.91 0.56 -15.04
N CYS A 62 -2.23 0.60 -14.90
CA CYS A 62 -2.92 0.86 -13.65
C CYS A 62 -3.25 -0.49 -13.00
N GLU A 63 -2.88 -0.66 -11.73
CA GLU A 63 -3.12 -1.89 -10.98
C GLU A 63 -3.93 -1.60 -9.72
N ILE A 64 -4.73 -2.59 -9.32
CA ILE A 64 -5.28 -2.65 -7.97
C ILE A 64 -4.32 -3.51 -7.15
N MET A 65 -3.90 -2.99 -6.01
CA MET A 65 -2.94 -3.58 -5.11
C MET A 65 -3.62 -3.92 -3.77
N GLU A 66 -3.00 -4.83 -3.03
CA GLU A 66 -3.40 -5.21 -1.70
C GLU A 66 -2.18 -5.18 -0.77
N LEU A 67 -2.28 -4.41 0.32
CA LEU A 67 -1.36 -4.45 1.46
C LEU A 67 -1.95 -5.38 2.52
N ASP A 68 -1.31 -6.53 2.75
CA ASP A 68 -1.61 -7.41 3.87
C ASP A 68 -0.82 -6.96 5.11
N THR A 69 -1.51 -6.54 6.16
CA THR A 69 -0.89 -6.03 7.40
C THR A 69 -0.52 -7.12 8.40
N SER A 70 -0.97 -8.36 8.18
CA SER A 70 -0.51 -9.52 8.98
C SER A 70 0.95 -9.86 8.64
N GLU A 71 1.33 -9.71 7.38
CA GLU A 71 2.67 -10.01 6.88
C GLU A 71 3.48 -8.78 6.45
N TRP A 72 2.83 -7.61 6.38
CA TRP A 72 3.38 -6.35 5.86
C TRP A 72 3.92 -6.48 4.42
N THR A 73 3.12 -7.06 3.54
CA THR A 73 3.47 -7.30 2.13
C THR A 73 2.49 -6.65 1.18
N ILE A 74 3.00 -6.06 0.10
CA ILE A 74 2.18 -5.52 -1.00
C ILE A 74 2.20 -6.50 -2.18
N SER A 75 1.03 -6.76 -2.75
CA SER A 75 0.88 -7.57 -3.95
C SER A 75 -0.17 -7.01 -4.91
N VAL A 76 -0.07 -7.36 -6.20
CA VAL A 76 -1.15 -7.06 -7.16
C VAL A 76 -2.37 -7.89 -6.78
N LYS A 77 -3.51 -7.22 -6.60
CA LYS A 77 -4.77 -7.89 -6.31
C LYS A 77 -5.16 -8.73 -7.52
N LYS A 78 -5.08 -10.05 -7.37
CA LYS A 78 -5.57 -10.97 -8.41
C LYS A 78 -7.09 -10.88 -8.42
N ASN A 79 -7.66 -10.45 -9.54
CA ASN A 79 -9.06 -10.73 -9.81
C ASN A 79 -9.19 -12.26 -9.88
N ALA A 80 -10.06 -12.82 -9.02
CA ALA A 80 -10.44 -14.22 -9.19
C ALA A 80 -10.99 -14.41 -10.62
N PRO A 81 -10.65 -15.52 -11.30
CA PRO A 81 -11.17 -15.81 -12.63
C PRO A 81 -12.70 -15.90 -12.66
#